data_AF-A0A4U0WDQ9-F1
#
_entry.id   AF-A0A4U0WDQ9-F1
#
_cell.length_a   1.000
_cell.length_b   1.000
_cell.length_c   1.000
_cell.angle_alpha   90.00
_cell.angle_beta   90.00
_cell.angle_gamma   90.00
#
_symmetry.space_group_name_H-M   'P 1'
#
loop_
_entity.id
_entity.type
_entity.pdbx_description
1 polymer ?
#
loop_
_entity_poly.entity_id
_entity_poly.type
_entity_poly.pdbx_seq_one_letter_code
_entity_poly.pdbx_strand_id
1 'polypeptide(L)'
;MGWGYYVAEPNSYLAVTGAHIDGVKIIKKCMVFPFQKVTKIAITPFDFSMSLQAMTSEKLQFELPAVFTIGPADDVASLMKYAVLLTGDSDGQPQGHGGTLGTGRNHVQDIVKGIIEGETRSIVSNMTMEELFNNRRLFKKEVLENVQKELDQFGLCIYNANVKELQDLGESKYFESLARKAHEGAQSQAQVDVAHARMIGKVGEAEKEGEAKQRIAKINAHTAVLETERKVEKANADQILKTREIEIARELNLEQIAAQRSAEQKDAELQKAVEQKRAEMELERLRATTVTQAQIARESAQQKAEADAFTQIKRADAQKYNQEAEAQAIAYRSQQDADAALYKRNRDAEADLAAKEKEAQAMYLFAEKQAQANYITKEREAEANYLTKRKDAEA
;
A
#
# COMPACT_ATOMS: atom_id res chain seq x y z
N MET A 1 -46.28 -104.70 -47.51
CA MET A 1 -44.87 -104.63 -47.06
C MET A 1 -44.35 -106.05 -46.95
N GLY A 2 -43.14 -106.31 -47.45
CA GLY A 2 -42.55 -107.65 -47.48
C GLY A 2 -42.04 -108.11 -46.12
N TRP A 3 -41.95 -109.43 -45.93
CA TRP A 3 -41.28 -110.06 -44.79
C TRP A 3 -39.79 -109.69 -44.79
N GLY A 4 -39.25 -109.24 -43.65
CA GLY A 4 -37.87 -108.79 -43.55
C GLY A 4 -37.47 -108.29 -42.16
N TYR A 5 -36.17 -108.00 -42.00
CA TYR A 5 -35.63 -107.40 -40.79
C TYR A 5 -35.63 -105.88 -40.92
N TYR A 6 -36.32 -105.21 -40.00
CA TYR A 6 -36.47 -103.76 -39.97
C TYR A 6 -35.72 -103.17 -38.78
N VAL A 7 -35.00 -102.08 -39.04
CA VAL A 7 -34.25 -101.31 -38.04
C VAL A 7 -34.75 -99.86 -38.07
N ALA A 8 -35.07 -99.32 -36.91
CA ALA A 8 -35.39 -97.91 -36.75
C ALA A 8 -34.14 -97.04 -36.61
N GLU A 9 -34.27 -95.78 -37.00
CA GLU A 9 -33.25 -94.75 -36.79
C GLU A 9 -33.16 -94.38 -35.30
N PRO A 10 -32.07 -93.72 -34.85
CA PRO A 10 -31.88 -93.37 -33.45
C PRO A 10 -33.07 -92.58 -32.84
N ASN A 11 -33.65 -91.68 -33.62
CA ASN A 11 -34.80 -90.82 -33.27
C ASN A 11 -36.17 -91.42 -33.60
N SER A 12 -36.25 -92.70 -33.98
CA SER A 12 -37.52 -93.37 -34.31
C SER A 12 -37.64 -94.75 -33.68
N TYR A 13 -38.87 -95.24 -33.59
CA TYR A 13 -39.21 -96.58 -33.13
C TYR A 13 -40.13 -97.29 -34.13
N LEU A 14 -40.12 -98.62 -34.13
CA LEU A 14 -41.06 -99.42 -34.90
C LEU A 14 -42.24 -99.78 -34.02
N ALA A 15 -43.45 -99.38 -34.43
CA ALA A 15 -44.69 -99.90 -33.92
C ALA A 15 -45.13 -101.09 -34.79
N VAL A 16 -45.17 -102.27 -34.19
CA VAL A 16 -45.59 -103.51 -34.86
C VAL A 16 -46.97 -103.92 -34.35
N THR A 17 -47.88 -104.21 -35.27
CA THR A 17 -49.23 -104.71 -35.01
C THR A 17 -49.51 -105.94 -35.91
N GLY A 18 -50.47 -106.79 -35.54
CA GLY A 18 -50.89 -107.92 -36.38
C GLY A 18 -50.82 -109.27 -35.68
N ALA A 19 -50.65 -110.34 -36.45
CA ALA A 19 -50.76 -111.70 -35.93
C ALA A 19 -49.83 -111.96 -34.73
N HIS A 20 -50.39 -112.56 -33.66
CA HIS A 20 -49.74 -112.81 -32.36
C HIS A 20 -49.38 -111.56 -31.53
N ILE A 21 -49.98 -110.40 -31.83
CA ILE A 21 -49.80 -109.16 -31.06
C ILE A 21 -51.17 -108.58 -30.75
N ASP A 22 -51.59 -108.62 -29.48
CA ASP A 22 -52.93 -108.17 -29.05
C ASP A 22 -53.09 -106.64 -29.03
N GLY A 23 -52.01 -105.88 -29.26
CA GLY A 23 -52.00 -104.42 -29.29
C GLY A 23 -50.87 -103.86 -30.15
N VAL A 24 -50.19 -102.82 -29.66
CA VAL A 24 -49.03 -102.22 -30.34
C VAL A 24 -47.75 -102.59 -29.61
N LYS A 25 -46.80 -103.21 -30.32
CA LYS A 25 -45.47 -103.51 -29.77
C LYS A 25 -44.44 -102.51 -30.29
N ILE A 26 -43.75 -101.84 -29.37
CA ILE A 26 -42.74 -100.82 -29.70
C ILE A 26 -41.34 -101.38 -29.54
N ILE A 27 -40.58 -101.40 -30.63
CA ILE A 27 -39.25 -102.01 -30.70
C ILE A 27 -38.35 -101.26 -31.69
N LYS A 28 -37.04 -101.16 -31.39
CA LYS A 28 -36.05 -100.52 -32.29
C LYS A 28 -35.66 -101.39 -33.47
N LYS A 29 -35.65 -102.71 -33.28
CA LYS A 29 -35.25 -103.71 -34.28
C LYS A 29 -36.16 -104.92 -34.20
N CYS A 30 -36.70 -105.36 -35.34
CA CYS A 30 -37.58 -106.52 -35.35
C CYS A 30 -37.61 -107.22 -36.70
N MET A 31 -37.87 -108.52 -36.66
CA MET A 31 -38.24 -109.30 -37.82
C MET A 31 -39.76 -109.26 -37.95
N VAL A 32 -40.27 -108.73 -39.07
CA VAL A 32 -41.71 -108.55 -39.30
C VAL A 32 -42.23 -109.74 -40.09
N PHE A 33 -43.06 -110.58 -39.47
CA PHE A 33 -43.60 -111.80 -40.07
C PHE A 33 -44.76 -111.52 -41.05
N PRO A 34 -45.11 -112.46 -41.95
CA PRO A 34 -46.34 -112.35 -42.74
C PRO A 34 -47.54 -112.14 -41.81
N PHE A 35 -48.47 -111.25 -42.21
CA PHE A 35 -49.61 -110.76 -41.41
C PHE A 35 -49.30 -109.78 -40.27
N GLN A 36 -48.05 -109.31 -40.14
CA GLN A 36 -47.71 -108.18 -39.29
C GLN A 36 -47.57 -106.89 -40.11
N LYS A 37 -48.03 -105.77 -39.55
CA LYS A 37 -47.85 -104.41 -40.06
C LYS A 37 -46.79 -103.72 -39.20
N VAL A 38 -45.89 -102.98 -39.85
CA VAL A 38 -44.89 -102.16 -39.16
C VAL A 38 -45.05 -100.70 -39.57
N THR A 39 -45.09 -99.82 -38.58
CA THR A 39 -45.18 -98.37 -38.75
C THR A 39 -43.99 -97.73 -38.05
N LYS A 40 -43.26 -96.85 -38.75
CA LYS A 40 -42.16 -96.08 -38.16
C LYS A 40 -42.73 -94.84 -37.48
N ILE A 41 -42.34 -94.62 -36.22
CA ILE A 41 -42.77 -93.48 -35.41
C ILE A 41 -41.54 -92.65 -35.06
N ALA A 42 -41.54 -91.37 -35.40
CA ALA A 42 -40.48 -90.45 -35.01
C ALA A 42 -40.80 -89.82 -33.63
N ILE A 43 -39.77 -89.68 -32.80
CA ILE A 43 -39.87 -89.07 -31.46
C ILE A 43 -39.45 -87.60 -31.46
N THR A 44 -38.88 -87.13 -32.57
CA THR A 44 -38.45 -85.73 -32.71
C THR A 44 -39.59 -84.78 -32.31
N PRO A 45 -39.39 -83.93 -31.29
CA PRO A 45 -40.37 -82.91 -30.93
C PRO A 45 -40.63 -81.96 -32.10
N PHE A 46 -41.84 -81.41 -32.12
CA PHE A 46 -42.30 -80.47 -33.14
C PHE A 46 -42.82 -79.20 -32.49
N ASP A 47 -42.58 -78.07 -33.16
CA ASP A 47 -43.00 -76.77 -32.69
C ASP A 47 -44.40 -76.43 -33.21
N PHE A 48 -45.29 -76.09 -32.30
CA PHE A 48 -46.62 -75.60 -32.58
C PHE A 48 -46.69 -74.11 -32.30
N SER A 49 -46.73 -73.31 -33.36
CA SER A 49 -47.07 -71.90 -33.27
C SER A 49 -48.59 -71.74 -33.34
N MET A 50 -49.17 -71.11 -32.33
CA MET A 50 -50.59 -70.77 -32.30
C MET A 50 -50.80 -69.38 -31.73
N SER A 51 -51.87 -68.72 -32.18
CA SER A 51 -52.34 -67.50 -31.57
C SER A 51 -53.71 -67.73 -30.98
N LEU A 52 -53.75 -67.79 -29.64
CA LEU A 52 -54.96 -68.08 -28.91
C LEU A 52 -55.74 -66.79 -28.71
N GLN A 53 -56.96 -66.75 -29.24
CA GLN A 53 -57.91 -65.70 -28.92
C GLN A 53 -58.75 -66.13 -27.73
N ALA A 54 -58.69 -65.33 -26.67
CA ALA A 54 -59.39 -65.59 -25.42
C ALA A 54 -60.00 -64.31 -24.86
N MET A 55 -60.95 -64.48 -23.93
CA MET A 55 -61.66 -63.40 -23.27
C MET A 55 -61.53 -63.57 -21.77
N THR A 56 -61.14 -62.52 -21.05
CA THR A 56 -61.04 -62.53 -19.58
C THR A 56 -62.42 -62.51 -18.91
N SER A 57 -62.46 -62.71 -17.60
CA SER A 57 -63.66 -62.56 -16.77
C SER A 57 -64.32 -61.17 -16.90
N GLU A 58 -63.53 -60.14 -17.20
CA GLU A 58 -63.93 -58.75 -17.43
C GLU A 58 -64.43 -58.47 -18.85
N LYS A 59 -64.53 -59.52 -19.68
CA LYS A 59 -64.93 -59.45 -21.10
C LYS A 59 -63.96 -58.70 -22.01
N LEU A 60 -62.69 -58.61 -21.62
CA LEU A 60 -61.63 -58.06 -22.47
C LEU A 60 -61.10 -59.16 -23.39
N GLN A 61 -61.05 -58.89 -24.68
CA GLN A 61 -60.53 -59.81 -25.69
C GLN A 61 -59.05 -59.54 -25.93
N PHE A 62 -58.26 -60.60 -25.98
CA PHE A 62 -56.84 -60.50 -26.28
C PHE A 62 -56.37 -61.70 -27.10
N GLU A 63 -55.23 -61.53 -27.73
CA GLU A 63 -54.52 -62.57 -28.45
C GLU A 63 -53.24 -62.95 -27.69
N LEU A 64 -53.07 -64.25 -27.45
CA LEU A 64 -51.88 -64.83 -26.84
C LEU A 64 -51.12 -65.64 -27.89
N PRO A 65 -50.07 -65.07 -28.49
CA PRO A 65 -49.18 -65.83 -29.35
C PRO A 65 -48.28 -66.72 -28.50
N ALA A 66 -48.32 -68.03 -28.75
CA ALA A 66 -47.52 -69.01 -28.03
C ALA A 66 -46.90 -70.03 -28.99
N VAL A 67 -45.71 -70.50 -28.64
CA VAL A 67 -44.99 -71.56 -29.34
C VAL A 67 -44.71 -72.69 -28.34
N PHE A 68 -45.27 -73.86 -28.60
CA PHE A 68 -45.08 -75.05 -27.78
C PHE A 68 -44.26 -76.08 -28.53
N THR A 69 -43.16 -76.53 -27.96
CA THR A 69 -42.38 -77.67 -28.46
C THR A 69 -42.88 -78.92 -27.76
N ILE A 70 -43.62 -79.76 -28.49
CA ILE A 70 -44.28 -80.96 -27.96
C ILE A 70 -43.78 -82.18 -28.72
N GLY A 71 -43.64 -83.29 -28.02
CA GLY A 71 -43.31 -84.57 -28.63
C GLY A 71 -43.72 -85.71 -27.72
N PRO A 72 -43.65 -86.96 -28.18
CA PRO A 72 -43.86 -88.10 -27.30
C PRO A 72 -42.75 -88.16 -26.24
N ALA A 73 -43.10 -88.60 -25.04
CA ALA A 73 -42.13 -88.93 -24.01
C ALA A 73 -41.40 -90.23 -24.39
N ASP A 74 -40.11 -90.37 -24.06
CA ASP A 74 -39.31 -91.59 -24.28
C ASP A 74 -39.62 -92.68 -23.24
N ASP A 75 -40.90 -92.89 -22.96
CA ASP A 75 -41.40 -93.98 -22.13
C ASP A 75 -42.22 -94.96 -22.99
N VAL A 76 -42.10 -96.26 -22.71
CA VAL A 76 -42.74 -97.30 -23.52
C VAL A 76 -44.26 -97.17 -23.48
N ALA A 77 -44.85 -96.77 -22.35
CA ALA A 77 -46.30 -96.59 -22.23
C ALA A 77 -46.77 -95.34 -22.99
N SER A 78 -46.03 -94.23 -22.90
CA SER A 78 -46.31 -92.99 -23.63
C SER A 78 -46.18 -93.18 -25.14
N LEU A 79 -45.13 -93.86 -25.60
CA LEU A 79 -44.95 -94.19 -27.01
C LEU A 79 -46.07 -95.10 -27.52
N MET A 80 -46.58 -96.02 -26.69
CA MET A 80 -47.70 -96.90 -27.06
C MET A 80 -48.98 -96.10 -27.28
N LYS A 81 -49.32 -95.18 -26.39
CA LYS A 81 -50.46 -94.26 -26.54
C LYS A 81 -50.33 -93.40 -27.80
N TYR A 82 -49.15 -92.84 -28.02
CA TYR A 82 -48.85 -92.03 -29.20
C TYR A 82 -48.93 -92.85 -30.50
N ALA A 83 -48.45 -94.10 -30.48
CA ALA A 83 -48.53 -95.01 -31.61
C ALA A 83 -49.97 -95.35 -31.98
N VAL A 84 -50.82 -95.63 -30.99
CA VAL A 84 -52.25 -95.88 -31.18
C VAL A 84 -52.91 -94.67 -31.85
N LEU A 85 -52.62 -93.45 -31.37
CA LEU A 85 -53.17 -92.21 -31.92
C LEU A 85 -52.77 -91.97 -33.38
N LEU A 86 -51.52 -92.27 -33.75
CA LEU A 86 -51.03 -92.13 -35.13
C LEU A 86 -51.59 -93.20 -36.08
N THR A 87 -51.99 -94.36 -35.55
CA THR A 87 -52.55 -95.47 -36.34
C THR A 87 -54.07 -95.50 -36.38
N GLY A 88 -54.74 -94.66 -35.60
CA GLY A 88 -56.18 -94.45 -35.69
C GLY A 88 -56.51 -93.76 -37.01
N ASP A 89 -57.05 -94.51 -37.98
CA ASP A 89 -57.72 -93.91 -39.12
C ASP A 89 -58.92 -93.11 -38.59
N SER A 90 -58.90 -91.81 -38.86
CA SER A 90 -59.93 -90.83 -38.52
C SER A 90 -61.34 -91.32 -38.87
N ASP A 91 -62.27 -91.15 -37.92
CA ASP A 91 -63.71 -91.42 -38.05
C ASP A 91 -64.29 -91.10 -39.44
N GLY A 92 -64.64 -92.15 -40.19
CA GLY A 92 -65.78 -92.12 -41.11
C GLY A 92 -65.56 -91.75 -42.59
N GLN A 93 -64.34 -91.58 -43.11
CA GLN A 93 -64.11 -91.52 -44.57
C GLN A 93 -63.09 -92.56 -45.05
N PRO A 94 -63.47 -93.50 -45.93
CA PRO A 94 -62.53 -94.38 -46.59
C PRO A 94 -61.87 -93.60 -47.72
N GLN A 95 -60.68 -93.03 -47.49
CA GLN A 95 -59.85 -92.55 -48.60
C GLN A 95 -58.78 -93.57 -48.95
N GLY A 96 -58.95 -94.17 -50.13
CA GLY A 96 -57.91 -94.42 -51.13
C GLY A 96 -56.74 -95.30 -50.72
N HIS A 97 -56.67 -96.49 -51.32
CA HIS A 97 -55.45 -97.30 -51.41
C HIS A 97 -54.23 -96.47 -51.84
N GLY A 98 -53.42 -96.04 -50.86
CA GLY A 98 -52.17 -95.30 -51.12
C GLY A 98 -51.83 -94.27 -50.04
N GLY A 99 -52.02 -94.58 -48.76
CA GLY A 99 -51.81 -93.64 -47.65
C GLY A 99 -50.33 -93.37 -47.37
N THR A 100 -49.82 -92.26 -47.89
CA THR A 100 -48.59 -91.64 -47.43
C THR A 100 -48.77 -91.10 -46.01
N LEU A 101 -47.71 -91.22 -45.21
CA LEU A 101 -47.55 -90.96 -43.76
C LEU A 101 -47.86 -89.53 -43.28
N GLY A 102 -48.58 -88.71 -44.07
CA GLY A 102 -48.87 -87.31 -43.81
C GLY A 102 -50.19 -87.04 -43.08
N THR A 103 -51.15 -87.96 -43.10
CA THR A 103 -52.50 -87.74 -42.56
C THR A 103 -52.56 -87.81 -41.03
N GLY A 104 -51.82 -88.74 -40.40
CA GLY A 104 -51.84 -88.91 -38.94
C GLY A 104 -51.18 -87.77 -38.16
N ARG A 105 -50.19 -87.08 -38.74
CA ARG A 105 -49.52 -85.93 -38.07
C ARG A 105 -50.43 -84.71 -37.96
N ASN A 106 -51.22 -84.44 -39.00
CA ASN A 106 -52.18 -83.34 -38.97
C ASN A 106 -53.27 -83.58 -37.91
N HIS A 107 -53.73 -84.83 -37.77
CA HIS A 107 -54.72 -85.19 -36.75
C HIS A 107 -54.20 -84.98 -35.32
N VAL A 108 -52.97 -85.41 -35.02
CA VAL A 108 -52.34 -85.15 -33.71
C VAL A 108 -52.19 -83.65 -33.48
N GLN A 109 -51.79 -82.89 -34.51
CA GLN A 109 -51.68 -81.44 -34.42
C GLN A 109 -53.01 -80.77 -34.09
N ASP A 110 -54.11 -81.21 -34.71
CA ASP A 110 -55.44 -80.66 -34.46
C ASP A 110 -55.95 -81.00 -33.04
N ILE A 111 -55.70 -82.22 -32.57
CA ILE A 111 -56.03 -82.63 -31.19
C ILE A 111 -55.24 -81.80 -30.19
N VAL A 112 -53.92 -81.71 -30.35
CA VAL A 112 -53.05 -80.96 -29.45
C VAL A 112 -53.42 -79.48 -29.45
N LYS A 113 -53.69 -78.90 -30.63
CA LYS A 113 -54.18 -77.53 -30.74
C LYS A 113 -55.51 -77.35 -30.00
N GLY A 114 -56.47 -78.24 -30.21
CA GLY A 114 -57.77 -78.19 -29.53
C GLY A 114 -57.66 -78.26 -28.01
N ILE A 115 -56.78 -79.11 -27.48
CA ILE A 115 -56.51 -79.22 -26.03
C ILE A 115 -55.91 -77.93 -25.49
N ILE A 116 -54.86 -77.41 -26.14
CA ILE A 116 -54.19 -76.18 -25.69
C ILE A 116 -55.16 -74.99 -25.74
N GLU A 117 -55.97 -74.89 -26.81
CA GLU A 117 -56.97 -73.82 -26.94
C GLU A 117 -58.06 -73.92 -25.87
N GLY A 118 -58.59 -75.13 -25.63
CA GLY A 118 -59.62 -75.36 -24.63
C GLY A 118 -59.16 -75.04 -23.21
N GLU A 119 -58.03 -75.63 -22.79
CA GLU A 119 -57.51 -75.47 -21.43
C GLU A 119 -57.03 -74.05 -21.16
N THR A 120 -56.29 -73.45 -22.09
CA THR A 120 -55.82 -72.08 -21.91
C THR A 120 -57.01 -71.11 -21.86
N ARG A 121 -58.06 -71.32 -22.67
CA ARG A 121 -59.29 -70.51 -22.61
C ARG A 121 -60.02 -70.68 -21.27
N SER A 122 -60.09 -71.90 -20.73
CA SER A 122 -60.70 -72.17 -19.42
C SER A 122 -60.03 -71.39 -18.30
N ILE A 123 -58.69 -71.41 -18.24
CA ILE A 123 -57.90 -70.69 -17.23
C ILE A 123 -58.07 -69.16 -17.38
N VAL A 124 -57.95 -68.65 -18.60
CA VAL A 124 -58.11 -67.22 -18.89
C VAL A 124 -59.50 -66.71 -18.54
N SER A 125 -60.55 -67.51 -18.74
CA SER A 125 -61.94 -67.10 -18.45
C SER A 125 -62.17 -66.83 -16.96
N ASN A 126 -61.37 -67.45 -16.08
CA ASN A 126 -61.48 -67.32 -14.63
C ASN A 126 -60.57 -66.23 -14.04
N MET A 127 -59.61 -65.71 -14.81
CA MET A 127 -58.65 -64.69 -14.37
C MET A 127 -59.03 -63.30 -14.86
N THR A 128 -58.69 -62.28 -14.07
CA THR A 128 -58.77 -60.88 -14.50
C THR A 128 -57.60 -60.51 -15.41
N MET A 129 -57.75 -59.43 -16.17
CA MET A 129 -56.70 -58.94 -17.06
C MET A 129 -55.44 -58.53 -16.27
N GLU A 130 -55.63 -57.88 -15.12
CA GLU A 130 -54.52 -57.47 -14.25
C GLU A 130 -53.76 -58.67 -13.66
N GLU A 131 -54.45 -59.73 -13.25
CA GLU A 131 -53.81 -60.95 -12.73
C GLU A 131 -52.98 -61.67 -13.79
N LEU A 132 -53.49 -61.75 -15.03
CA LEU A 132 -52.74 -62.32 -16.16
C LEU A 132 -51.42 -61.55 -16.42
N PHE A 133 -51.45 -60.23 -16.27
CA PHE A 133 -50.27 -59.39 -16.47
C PHE A 133 -49.29 -59.48 -15.30
N ASN A 134 -49.77 -59.28 -14.07
CA ASN A 134 -48.92 -59.23 -12.87
C ASN A 134 -48.34 -60.61 -12.52
N ASN A 135 -49.09 -61.69 -12.75
CA ASN A 135 -48.72 -63.05 -12.36
C ASN A 135 -48.41 -63.95 -13.57
N ARG A 136 -47.73 -63.43 -14.60
CA ARG A 136 -47.39 -64.18 -15.83
C ARG A 136 -46.73 -65.54 -15.58
N ARG A 137 -45.87 -65.63 -14.55
CA ARG A 137 -45.21 -66.88 -14.18
C ARG A 137 -46.20 -67.92 -13.65
N LEU A 138 -47.18 -67.49 -12.87
CA LEU A 138 -48.22 -68.37 -12.33
C LEU A 138 -49.12 -68.84 -13.47
N PHE A 139 -49.57 -67.93 -14.32
CA PHE A 139 -50.36 -68.27 -15.52
C PHE A 139 -49.64 -69.30 -16.39
N LYS A 140 -48.36 -69.08 -16.73
CA LYS A 140 -47.57 -70.04 -17.51
C LYS A 140 -47.51 -71.41 -16.82
N LYS A 141 -47.33 -71.45 -15.50
CA LYS A 141 -47.27 -72.70 -14.75
C LYS A 141 -48.60 -73.44 -14.79
N GLU A 142 -49.70 -72.74 -14.55
CA GLU A 142 -51.05 -73.32 -14.49
C GLU A 142 -51.51 -73.84 -15.86
N VAL A 143 -51.25 -73.08 -16.93
CA VAL A 143 -51.50 -73.53 -18.30
C VAL A 143 -50.68 -74.79 -18.61
N LEU A 144 -49.39 -74.81 -18.27
CA LEU A 144 -48.55 -75.97 -18.51
C LEU A 144 -48.99 -77.21 -17.73
N GLU A 145 -49.36 -77.06 -16.46
CA GLU A 145 -49.80 -78.19 -15.64
C GLU A 145 -51.12 -78.78 -16.13
N ASN A 146 -52.09 -77.96 -16.52
CA ASN A 146 -53.38 -78.45 -17.01
C ASN A 146 -53.28 -79.02 -18.42
N VAL A 147 -52.55 -78.36 -19.34
CA VAL A 147 -52.31 -78.89 -20.69
C VAL A 147 -51.49 -80.19 -20.62
N GLN A 148 -50.48 -80.29 -19.75
CA GLN A 148 -49.68 -81.51 -19.62
C GLN A 148 -50.52 -82.71 -19.15
N LYS A 149 -51.45 -82.52 -18.20
CA LYS A 149 -52.36 -83.58 -17.73
C LYS A 149 -53.23 -84.15 -18.85
N GLU A 150 -53.71 -83.30 -19.76
CA GLU A 150 -54.48 -83.73 -20.93
C GLU A 150 -53.59 -84.42 -21.97
N LEU A 151 -52.38 -83.91 -22.21
CA LEU A 151 -51.42 -84.50 -23.15
C LEU A 151 -50.88 -85.87 -22.69
N ASP A 152 -50.80 -86.13 -21.38
CA ASP A 152 -50.38 -87.41 -20.79
C ASP A 152 -51.31 -88.58 -21.19
N GLN A 153 -52.59 -88.29 -21.48
CA GLN A 153 -53.56 -89.28 -21.97
C GLN A 153 -53.16 -89.81 -23.36
N PHE A 154 -52.51 -88.96 -24.16
CA PHE A 154 -52.04 -89.26 -25.51
C PHE A 154 -50.55 -89.65 -25.56
N GLY A 155 -49.86 -89.65 -24.41
CA GLY A 155 -48.43 -89.96 -24.33
C GLY A 155 -47.52 -88.85 -24.85
N LEU A 156 -48.02 -87.61 -24.87
CA LEU A 156 -47.30 -86.43 -25.32
C LEU A 156 -46.79 -85.61 -24.12
N CYS A 157 -45.62 -85.01 -24.25
CA CYS A 157 -45.06 -84.10 -23.27
C CYS A 157 -44.61 -82.78 -23.88
N ILE A 158 -44.76 -81.71 -23.09
CA ILE A 158 -44.29 -80.38 -23.44
C ILE A 158 -42.80 -80.29 -23.05
N TYR A 159 -41.92 -80.21 -24.04
CA TYR A 159 -40.49 -80.00 -23.82
C TYR A 159 -40.16 -78.53 -23.56
N ASN A 160 -40.85 -77.64 -24.26
CA ASN A 160 -40.68 -76.20 -24.09
C ASN A 160 -41.99 -75.48 -24.41
N ALA A 161 -42.20 -74.33 -23.76
CA ALA A 161 -43.30 -73.44 -24.05
C ALA A 161 -42.83 -71.99 -23.95
N ASN A 162 -42.89 -71.30 -25.08
CA ASN A 162 -42.60 -69.89 -25.16
C ASN A 162 -43.89 -69.12 -25.41
N VAL A 163 -44.31 -68.36 -24.41
CA VAL A 163 -45.50 -67.52 -24.47
C VAL A 163 -45.02 -66.10 -24.76
N LYS A 164 -45.42 -65.50 -25.88
CA LYS A 164 -45.07 -64.12 -26.23
C LYS A 164 -45.92 -63.13 -25.41
N GLU A 165 -45.74 -61.84 -25.67
CA GLU A 165 -46.54 -60.80 -25.04
C GLU A 165 -47.98 -60.84 -25.53
N LEU A 166 -48.90 -60.57 -24.60
CA LEU A 166 -50.32 -60.45 -24.86
C LEU A 166 -50.55 -59.24 -25.78
N GLN A 167 -51.44 -59.39 -26.76
CA GLN A 167 -51.81 -58.32 -27.68
C GLN A 167 -53.30 -58.03 -27.57
N ASP A 168 -53.67 -56.76 -27.65
CA ASP A 168 -55.07 -56.36 -27.76
C ASP A 168 -55.66 -56.89 -29.09
N LEU A 169 -56.88 -57.39 -29.05
CA LEU A 169 -57.62 -57.79 -30.26
C LEU A 169 -58.82 -56.83 -30.46
N GLY A 170 -59.05 -56.39 -31.69
CA GLY A 170 -60.20 -55.54 -32.06
C GLY A 170 -60.03 -54.06 -31.70
N GLU A 171 -61.05 -53.46 -31.08
CA GLU A 171 -61.08 -52.03 -30.71
C GLU A 171 -60.53 -51.73 -29.30
N SER A 172 -60.15 -52.76 -28.53
CA SER A 172 -59.53 -52.58 -27.21
C SER A 172 -58.15 -51.94 -27.35
N LYS A 173 -57.89 -50.87 -26.59
CA LYS A 173 -56.55 -50.26 -26.44
C LYS A 173 -56.04 -50.40 -25.01
N TYR A 174 -56.37 -51.52 -24.36
CA TYR A 174 -56.12 -51.70 -22.94
C TYR A 174 -54.61 -51.74 -22.66
N PHE A 175 -53.83 -52.56 -23.37
CA PHE A 175 -52.38 -52.65 -23.17
C PHE A 175 -51.67 -51.37 -23.59
N GLU A 176 -52.10 -50.74 -24.68
CA GLU A 176 -51.55 -49.44 -25.11
C GLU A 176 -51.74 -48.38 -24.01
N SER A 177 -52.95 -48.30 -23.45
CA SER A 177 -53.30 -47.34 -22.39
C SER A 177 -52.62 -47.67 -21.07
N LEU A 178 -52.49 -48.96 -20.73
CA LEU A 178 -51.81 -49.41 -19.52
C LEU A 178 -50.31 -49.12 -19.58
N ALA A 179 -49.67 -49.42 -20.72
CA ALA A 179 -48.27 -49.10 -20.95
C ALA A 179 -48.03 -47.59 -20.87
N ARG A 180 -48.90 -46.79 -21.49
CA ARG A 180 -48.85 -45.32 -21.41
C ARG A 180 -49.00 -44.82 -19.97
N LYS A 181 -49.97 -45.33 -19.22
CA LYS A 181 -50.19 -44.98 -17.81
C LYS A 181 -48.99 -45.36 -16.93
N ALA A 182 -48.37 -46.51 -17.17
CA ALA A 182 -47.17 -46.92 -16.44
C ALA A 182 -45.97 -46.02 -16.76
N HIS A 183 -45.77 -45.66 -18.03
CA HIS A 183 -44.71 -44.73 -18.45
C HIS A 183 -44.92 -43.32 -17.89
N GLU A 184 -46.11 -42.76 -18.03
CA GLU A 184 -46.46 -41.44 -17.51
C GLU A 184 -46.40 -41.41 -15.98
N GLY A 185 -46.87 -42.47 -15.31
CA GLY A 185 -46.79 -42.62 -13.86
C GLY A 185 -45.34 -42.68 -13.35
N ALA A 186 -44.48 -43.47 -13.99
CA ALA A 186 -43.07 -43.54 -13.64
C ALA A 186 -42.36 -42.21 -13.90
N GLN A 187 -42.68 -41.53 -15.01
CA GLN A 187 -42.11 -40.23 -15.33
C GLN A 187 -42.57 -39.14 -14.34
N SER A 188 -43.85 -39.15 -13.97
CA SER A 188 -44.41 -38.23 -12.97
C SER A 188 -43.77 -38.47 -11.60
N GLN A 189 -43.65 -39.73 -11.16
CA GLN A 189 -42.99 -40.06 -9.90
C GLN A 189 -41.53 -39.60 -9.90
N ALA A 190 -40.78 -39.86 -10.97
CA ALA A 190 -39.40 -39.37 -11.09
C ALA A 190 -39.31 -37.83 -11.04
N GLN A 191 -40.26 -37.12 -11.66
CA GLN A 191 -40.33 -35.66 -11.59
C GLN A 191 -40.61 -35.16 -10.16
N VAL A 192 -41.52 -35.82 -9.45
CA VAL A 192 -41.83 -35.52 -8.03
C VAL A 192 -40.58 -35.73 -7.18
N ASP A 193 -39.86 -36.84 -7.36
CA ASP A 193 -38.65 -37.14 -6.59
C ASP A 193 -37.53 -36.10 -6.85
N VAL A 194 -37.33 -35.71 -8.11
CA VAL A 194 -36.37 -34.64 -8.47
C VAL A 194 -36.79 -33.29 -7.91
N ALA A 195 -38.07 -32.94 -7.97
CA ALA A 195 -38.59 -31.70 -7.40
C ALA A 195 -38.40 -31.66 -5.88
N HIS A 196 -38.67 -32.77 -5.20
CA HIS A 196 -38.47 -32.93 -3.76
C HIS A 196 -36.99 -32.81 -3.38
N ALA A 197 -36.09 -33.48 -4.12
CA ALA A 197 -34.66 -33.38 -3.90
C ALA A 197 -34.14 -31.95 -4.12
N ARG A 198 -34.61 -31.25 -5.16
CA ARG A 198 -34.29 -29.83 -5.40
C ARG A 198 -34.81 -28.93 -4.28
N MET A 199 -36.01 -29.18 -3.77
CA MET A 199 -36.58 -28.44 -2.65
C MET A 199 -35.70 -28.60 -1.41
N ILE A 200 -35.36 -29.84 -1.03
CA ILE A 200 -34.47 -30.11 0.11
C ILE A 200 -33.10 -29.43 -0.09
N GLY A 201 -32.52 -29.54 -1.28
CA GLY A 201 -31.25 -28.89 -1.61
C GLY A 201 -31.31 -27.37 -1.43
N LYS A 202 -32.35 -26.71 -1.95
CA LYS A 202 -32.56 -25.26 -1.81
C LYS A 202 -32.79 -24.83 -0.37
N VAL A 203 -33.57 -25.60 0.40
CA VAL A 203 -33.81 -25.31 1.82
C VAL A 203 -32.50 -25.43 2.60
N GLY A 204 -31.72 -26.49 2.38
CA GLY A 204 -30.42 -26.67 3.02
C GLY A 204 -29.41 -25.58 2.65
N GLU A 205 -29.39 -25.13 1.39
CA GLU A 205 -28.56 -24.02 0.94
C GLU A 205 -28.96 -22.71 1.64
N ALA A 206 -30.25 -22.38 1.66
CA ALA A 206 -30.76 -21.17 2.31
C ALA A 206 -30.53 -21.17 3.82
N GLU A 207 -30.68 -22.31 4.50
CA GLU A 207 -30.37 -22.45 5.93
C GLU A 207 -28.87 -22.20 6.19
N LYS A 208 -27.98 -22.78 5.39
CA LYS A 208 -26.53 -22.60 5.54
C LYS A 208 -26.11 -21.17 5.22
N GLU A 209 -26.70 -20.54 4.22
CA GLU A 209 -26.47 -19.13 3.91
C GLU A 209 -26.95 -18.23 5.07
N GLY A 210 -28.12 -18.52 5.66
CA GLY A 210 -28.64 -17.84 6.84
C GLY A 210 -27.72 -17.96 8.06
N GLU A 211 -27.28 -19.18 8.39
CA GLU A 211 -26.30 -19.43 9.45
C GLU A 211 -24.97 -18.69 9.21
N ALA A 212 -24.49 -18.69 7.96
CA ALA A 212 -23.27 -18.01 7.57
C ALA A 212 -23.40 -16.50 7.77
N LYS A 213 -24.50 -15.88 7.31
CA LYS A 213 -24.77 -14.45 7.51
C LYS A 213 -24.84 -14.08 8.98
N GLN A 214 -25.49 -14.89 9.82
CA GLN A 214 -25.54 -14.67 11.27
C GLN A 214 -24.14 -14.75 11.91
N ARG A 215 -23.33 -15.76 11.54
CA ARG A 215 -21.95 -15.89 12.03
C ARG A 215 -21.07 -14.72 11.59
N ILE A 216 -21.15 -14.31 10.32
CA ILE A 216 -20.42 -13.16 9.80
C ILE A 216 -20.82 -11.89 10.53
N ALA A 217 -22.12 -11.65 10.75
CA ALA A 217 -22.59 -10.48 11.52
C ALA A 217 -22.03 -10.47 12.95
N LYS A 218 -21.99 -11.63 13.62
CA LYS A 218 -21.40 -11.76 14.97
C LYS A 218 -19.90 -11.49 14.97
N ILE A 219 -19.17 -12.01 13.98
CA ILE A 219 -17.73 -11.76 13.81
C ILE A 219 -17.49 -10.27 13.56
N ASN A 220 -18.23 -9.65 12.64
CA ASN A 220 -18.08 -8.23 12.32
C ASN A 220 -18.36 -7.34 13.52
N ALA A 221 -19.41 -7.64 14.30
CA ALA A 221 -19.70 -6.92 15.53
C ALA A 221 -18.54 -7.05 16.54
N HIS A 222 -17.98 -8.26 16.71
CA HIS A 222 -16.84 -8.47 17.59
C HIS A 222 -15.57 -7.77 17.10
N THR A 223 -15.29 -7.81 15.80
CA THR A 223 -14.18 -7.10 15.17
C THR A 223 -14.31 -5.59 15.34
N ALA A 224 -15.51 -5.02 15.18
CA ALA A 224 -15.76 -3.59 15.38
C ALA A 224 -15.49 -3.16 16.84
N VAL A 225 -15.85 -3.99 17.82
CA VAL A 225 -15.51 -3.76 19.23
C VAL A 225 -13.99 -3.78 19.43
N LEU A 226 -13.31 -4.83 18.95
CA LEU A 226 -11.85 -4.96 19.06
C LEU A 226 -11.09 -3.83 18.34
N GLU A 227 -11.59 -3.35 17.19
CA GLU A 227 -11.02 -2.19 16.51
C GLU A 227 -11.19 -0.91 17.32
N THR A 228 -12.34 -0.75 17.98
CA THR A 228 -12.60 0.41 18.85
C THR A 228 -11.68 0.36 20.07
N GLU A 229 -11.53 -0.80 20.71
CA GLU A 229 -10.58 -1.01 21.81
C GLU A 229 -9.14 -0.71 21.37
N ARG A 230 -8.70 -1.25 20.23
CA ARG A 230 -7.37 -0.94 19.68
C ARG A 230 -7.18 0.54 19.35
N LYS A 231 -8.22 1.22 18.86
CA LYS A 231 -8.17 2.68 18.63
C LYS A 231 -8.03 3.45 19.94
N VAL A 232 -8.72 3.04 21.00
CA VAL A 232 -8.59 3.63 22.34
C VAL A 232 -7.19 3.39 22.90
N GLU A 233 -6.67 2.16 22.82
CA GLU A 233 -5.30 1.85 23.24
C GLU A 233 -4.26 2.67 22.47
N LYS A 234 -4.42 2.77 21.14
CA LYS A 234 -3.54 3.59 20.30
C LYS A 234 -3.62 5.07 20.67
N ALA A 235 -4.82 5.61 20.87
CA ALA A 235 -5.01 7.00 21.29
C ALA A 235 -4.36 7.28 22.66
N ASN A 236 -4.48 6.34 23.61
CA ASN A 236 -3.82 6.43 24.92
C ASN A 236 -2.29 6.39 24.77
N ALA A 237 -1.76 5.49 23.95
CA ALA A 237 -0.32 5.41 23.68
C ALA A 237 0.21 6.68 23.00
N ASP A 238 -0.50 7.20 22.00
CA ASP A 238 -0.17 8.45 21.31
C ASP A 238 -0.23 9.65 22.26
N GLN A 239 -1.19 9.66 23.22
CA GLN A 239 -1.28 10.70 24.24
C GLN A 239 -0.07 10.65 25.19
N ILE A 240 0.33 9.46 25.66
CA ILE A 240 1.53 9.29 26.49
C ILE A 240 2.78 9.75 25.73
N LEU A 241 2.93 9.35 24.46
CA LEU A 241 4.04 9.77 23.60
C LEU A 241 4.08 11.29 23.46
N LYS A 242 2.96 11.93 23.12
CA LYS A 242 2.89 13.40 23.02
C LYS A 242 3.20 14.10 24.34
N THR A 243 2.72 13.57 25.47
CA THR A 243 3.06 14.13 26.79
C THR A 243 4.57 14.05 27.02
N ARG A 244 5.21 12.91 26.71
CA ARG A 244 6.67 12.77 26.79
C ARG A 244 7.42 13.70 25.85
N GLU A 245 6.96 13.85 24.60
CA GLU A 245 7.54 14.79 23.64
C GLU A 245 7.43 16.24 24.13
N ILE A 246 6.30 16.64 24.71
CA ILE A 246 6.11 17.97 25.30
C ILE A 246 7.04 18.16 26.52
N GLU A 247 7.20 17.16 27.37
CA GLU A 247 8.13 17.20 28.50
C GLU A 247 9.57 17.41 28.01
N ILE A 248 10.03 16.60 27.06
CA ILE A 248 11.37 16.70 26.46
C ILE A 248 11.54 18.05 25.77
N ALA A 249 10.55 18.51 24.99
CA ALA A 249 10.63 19.81 24.32
C ALA A 249 10.67 20.97 25.31
N ARG A 250 9.94 20.89 26.43
CA ARG A 250 10.02 21.89 27.51
C ARG A 250 11.40 21.88 28.16
N GLU A 251 11.95 20.71 28.44
CA GLU A 251 13.29 20.55 29.02
C GLU A 251 14.37 21.12 28.07
N LEU A 252 14.35 20.75 26.79
CA LEU A 252 15.25 21.29 25.78
C LEU A 252 15.11 22.81 25.61
N ASN A 253 13.89 23.35 25.64
CA ASN A 253 13.68 24.80 25.59
C ASN A 253 14.23 25.49 26.85
N LEU A 254 14.04 24.90 28.04
CA LEU A 254 14.61 25.43 29.28
C LEU A 254 16.14 25.40 29.24
N GLU A 255 16.74 24.33 28.75
CA GLU A 255 18.19 24.23 28.55
C GLU A 255 18.70 25.25 27.53
N GLN A 256 18.01 25.42 26.39
CA GLN A 256 18.35 26.43 25.38
C GLN A 256 18.25 27.85 25.94
N ILE A 257 17.18 28.17 26.68
CA ILE A 257 17.01 29.47 27.35
C ILE A 257 18.11 29.64 28.39
N ALA A 258 18.44 28.62 29.20
CA ALA A 258 19.51 28.70 30.18
C ALA A 258 20.88 28.92 29.51
N ALA A 259 21.17 28.22 28.42
CA ALA A 259 22.37 28.40 27.62
C ALA A 259 22.44 29.80 27.00
N GLN A 260 21.33 30.29 26.41
CA GLN A 260 21.23 31.63 25.86
C GLN A 260 21.40 32.70 26.95
N ARG A 261 20.73 32.56 28.09
CA ARG A 261 20.88 33.48 29.23
C ARG A 261 22.30 33.47 29.78
N SER A 262 22.96 32.31 29.83
CA SER A 262 24.37 32.22 30.23
C SER A 262 25.29 32.90 29.21
N ALA A 263 25.02 32.76 27.91
CA ALA A 263 25.74 33.46 26.86
C ALA A 263 25.50 34.99 26.95
N GLU A 264 24.26 35.44 27.08
CA GLU A 264 23.89 36.85 27.28
C GLU A 264 24.54 37.43 28.55
N GLN A 265 24.61 36.67 29.64
CA GLN A 265 25.30 37.08 30.86
C GLN A 265 26.80 37.26 30.61
N LYS A 266 27.44 36.30 29.93
CA LYS A 266 28.86 36.41 29.56
C LYS A 266 29.12 37.58 28.62
N ASP A 267 28.26 37.78 27.62
CA ASP A 267 28.37 38.90 26.68
C ASP A 267 28.15 40.24 27.40
N ALA A 268 27.20 40.33 28.33
CA ALA A 268 26.99 41.52 29.15
C ALA A 268 28.17 41.79 30.11
N GLU A 269 28.77 40.74 30.68
CA GLU A 269 29.99 40.86 31.49
C GLU A 269 31.18 41.34 30.64
N LEU A 270 31.38 40.76 29.46
CA LEU A 270 32.40 41.19 28.51
C LEU A 270 32.16 42.63 28.05
N GLN A 271 30.92 43.01 27.77
CA GLN A 271 30.57 44.36 27.35
C GLN A 271 30.80 45.37 28.48
N LYS A 272 30.46 45.04 29.73
CA LYS A 272 30.84 45.85 30.90
C LYS A 272 32.35 45.98 31.03
N ALA A 273 33.11 44.90 30.83
CA ALA A 273 34.57 44.95 30.87
C ALA A 273 35.16 45.82 29.74
N VAL A 274 34.58 45.77 28.53
CA VAL A 274 34.98 46.63 27.40
C VAL A 274 34.60 48.09 27.67
N GLU A 275 33.43 48.37 28.22
CA GLU A 275 33.00 49.72 28.59
C GLU A 275 33.86 50.30 29.71
N GLN A 276 34.20 49.50 30.73
CA GLN A 276 35.16 49.89 31.77
C GLN A 276 36.53 50.19 31.17
N LYS A 277 37.06 49.31 30.31
CA LYS A 277 38.33 49.58 29.61
C LYS A 277 38.27 50.79 28.69
N ARG A 278 37.16 51.03 27.99
CA ARG A 278 36.96 52.23 27.18
C ARG A 278 36.89 53.49 28.04
N ALA A 279 36.22 53.43 29.19
CA ALA A 279 36.16 54.53 30.14
C ALA A 279 37.54 54.82 30.74
N GLU A 280 38.31 53.79 31.10
CA GLU A 280 39.71 53.92 31.53
C GLU A 280 40.58 54.54 30.42
N MET A 281 40.41 54.09 29.17
CA MET A 281 41.16 54.60 28.03
C MET A 281 40.81 56.06 27.71
N GLU A 282 39.54 56.44 27.77
CA GLU A 282 39.11 57.84 27.65
C GLU A 282 39.59 58.69 28.82
N LEU A 283 39.60 58.15 30.04
CA LEU A 283 40.11 58.85 31.23
C LEU A 283 41.62 59.07 31.12
N GLU A 284 42.38 58.09 30.66
CA GLU A 284 43.81 58.24 30.36
C GLU A 284 44.06 59.16 29.15
N ARG A 285 43.22 59.12 28.12
CA ARG A 285 43.28 60.06 26.99
C ARG A 285 43.01 61.50 27.45
N LEU A 286 42.00 61.70 28.29
CA LEU A 286 41.69 62.99 28.90
C LEU A 286 42.82 63.44 29.82
N ARG A 287 43.38 62.56 30.66
CA ARG A 287 44.58 62.87 31.46
C ARG A 287 45.75 63.28 30.58
N ALA A 288 46.05 62.54 29.51
CA ALA A 288 47.11 62.88 28.57
C ALA A 288 46.83 64.22 27.88
N THR A 289 45.59 64.50 27.50
CA THR A 289 45.17 65.79 26.88
C THR A 289 45.25 66.94 27.88
N THR A 290 44.85 66.74 29.13
CA THR A 290 44.93 67.75 30.19
C THR A 290 46.38 67.99 30.60
N VAL A 291 47.21 66.95 30.71
CA VAL A 291 48.65 67.09 31.00
C VAL A 291 49.36 67.80 29.86
N THR A 292 49.08 67.44 28.59
CA THR A 292 49.64 68.14 27.44
C THR A 292 49.16 69.59 27.35
N GLN A 293 47.88 69.87 27.60
CA GLN A 293 47.37 71.24 27.68
C GLN A 293 48.00 72.03 28.83
N ALA A 294 48.15 71.42 30.00
CA ALA A 294 48.81 72.05 31.15
C ALA A 294 50.30 72.30 30.90
N GLN A 295 50.97 71.38 30.18
CA GLN A 295 52.36 71.53 29.78
C GLN A 295 52.52 72.61 28.70
N ILE A 296 51.65 72.66 27.69
CA ILE A 296 51.59 73.74 26.69
C ILE A 296 51.29 75.08 27.37
N ALA A 297 50.35 75.12 28.33
CA ALA A 297 50.03 76.33 29.08
C ALA A 297 51.21 76.78 29.94
N ARG A 298 51.94 75.85 30.58
CA ARG A 298 53.16 76.13 31.34
C ARG A 298 54.29 76.62 30.43
N GLU A 299 54.53 75.98 29.30
CA GLU A 299 55.55 76.38 28.32
C GLU A 299 55.20 77.71 27.66
N SER A 300 53.92 77.95 27.34
CA SER A 300 53.43 79.25 26.82
C SER A 300 53.51 80.35 27.87
N ALA A 301 53.21 80.06 29.14
CA ALA A 301 53.40 81.00 30.24
C ALA A 301 54.88 81.28 30.51
N GLN A 302 55.75 80.28 30.41
CA GLN A 302 57.21 80.46 30.49
C GLN A 302 57.73 81.30 29.34
N GLN A 303 57.34 81.03 28.09
CA GLN A 303 57.71 81.85 26.94
C GLN A 303 57.15 83.26 27.03
N LYS A 304 55.93 83.46 27.54
CA LYS A 304 55.39 84.80 27.80
C LYS A 304 56.17 85.51 28.90
N ALA A 305 56.48 84.83 30.00
CA ALA A 305 57.27 85.40 31.08
C ALA A 305 58.71 85.70 30.65
N GLU A 306 59.33 84.86 29.81
CA GLU A 306 60.64 85.10 29.20
C GLU A 306 60.58 86.23 28.18
N ALA A 307 59.53 86.32 27.36
CA ALA A 307 59.32 87.43 26.44
C ALA A 307 59.09 88.74 27.21
N ASP A 308 58.29 88.74 28.27
CA ASP A 308 58.06 89.90 29.14
C ASP A 308 59.34 90.29 29.88
N ALA A 309 60.10 89.33 30.41
CA ALA A 309 61.40 89.58 31.02
C ALA A 309 62.40 90.13 30.00
N PHE A 310 62.45 89.58 28.78
CA PHE A 310 63.29 90.09 27.71
C PHE A 310 62.87 91.51 27.27
N THR A 311 61.57 91.78 27.22
CA THR A 311 61.03 93.12 26.90
C THR A 311 61.33 94.11 28.02
N GLN A 312 61.26 93.69 29.28
CA GLN A 312 61.63 94.51 30.44
C GLN A 312 63.13 94.75 30.51
N ILE A 313 63.96 93.73 30.26
CA ILE A 313 65.42 93.87 30.16
C ILE A 313 65.77 94.82 29.02
N LYS A 314 65.17 94.67 27.83
CA LYS A 314 65.40 95.59 26.71
C LYS A 314 64.89 97.00 26.98
N ARG A 315 63.80 97.17 27.72
CA ARG A 315 63.34 98.49 28.19
C ARG A 315 64.27 99.09 29.23
N ALA A 316 64.78 98.29 30.17
CA ALA A 316 65.75 98.72 31.17
C ALA A 316 67.09 99.09 30.53
N ASP A 317 67.58 98.29 29.57
CA ASP A 317 68.76 98.60 28.76
C ASP A 317 68.56 99.88 27.93
N ALA A 318 67.39 100.08 27.32
CA ALA A 318 67.07 101.31 26.60
C ALA A 318 67.00 102.53 27.53
N GLN A 319 66.45 102.38 28.74
CA GLN A 319 66.46 103.44 29.75
C GLN A 319 67.88 103.73 30.24
N LYS A 320 68.69 102.71 30.47
CA LYS A 320 70.08 102.86 30.88
C LYS A 320 70.92 103.53 29.79
N TYR A 321 70.73 103.15 28.53
CA TYR A 321 71.36 103.81 27.39
C TYR A 321 70.93 105.27 27.25
N ASN A 322 69.63 105.58 27.43
CA ASN A 322 69.15 106.95 27.41
C ASN A 322 69.71 107.77 28.59
N GLN A 323 69.78 107.20 29.80
CA GLN A 323 70.37 107.85 30.97
C GLN A 323 71.89 108.05 30.82
N GLU A 324 72.61 107.08 30.26
CA GLU A 324 74.04 107.20 29.97
C GLU A 324 74.29 108.25 28.87
N ALA A 325 73.45 108.31 27.83
CA ALA A 325 73.52 109.33 26.78
C ALA A 325 73.15 110.74 27.30
N GLU A 326 72.16 110.85 28.18
CA GLU A 326 71.74 112.12 28.78
C GLU A 326 72.77 112.61 29.80
N ALA A 327 73.35 111.70 30.60
CA ALA A 327 74.47 112.02 31.51
C ALA A 327 75.73 112.44 30.74
N GLN A 328 76.04 111.79 29.61
CA GLN A 328 77.15 112.21 28.73
C GLN A 328 76.87 113.58 28.07
N ALA A 329 75.63 113.86 27.66
CA ALA A 329 75.26 115.16 27.11
C ALA A 329 75.35 116.29 28.15
N ILE A 330 74.97 116.01 29.42
CA ILE A 330 75.09 116.96 30.53
C ILE A 330 76.57 117.17 30.90
N ALA A 331 77.38 116.11 30.96
CA ALA A 331 78.81 116.23 31.20
C ALA A 331 79.51 117.05 30.11
N TYR A 332 79.16 116.82 28.84
CA TYR A 332 79.71 117.57 27.71
C TYR A 332 79.29 119.05 27.73
N ARG A 333 78.02 119.37 28.05
CA ARG A 333 77.58 120.76 28.23
C ARG A 333 78.25 121.44 29.42
N SER A 334 78.36 120.76 30.55
CA SER A 334 79.03 121.29 31.74
C SER A 334 80.52 121.54 31.49
N GLN A 335 81.17 120.72 30.67
CA GLN A 335 82.57 120.90 30.30
C GLN A 335 82.74 122.10 29.35
N GLN A 336 81.84 122.27 28.37
CA GLN A 336 81.84 123.45 27.50
C GLN A 336 81.52 124.76 28.24
N ASP A 337 80.58 124.74 29.19
CA ASP A 337 80.25 125.91 30.01
C ASP A 337 81.41 126.28 30.96
N ALA A 338 82.12 125.28 31.50
CA ALA A 338 83.30 125.50 32.34
C ALA A 338 84.48 126.06 31.54
N ASP A 339 84.73 125.56 30.32
CA ASP A 339 85.78 126.08 29.43
C ASP A 339 85.45 127.51 28.93
N ALA A 340 84.18 127.80 28.63
CA ALA A 340 83.74 129.14 28.26
C ALA A 340 83.88 130.15 29.41
N ALA A 341 83.64 129.71 30.66
CA ALA A 341 83.83 130.53 31.86
C ALA A 341 85.33 130.81 32.14
N LEU A 342 86.21 129.82 31.96
CA LEU A 342 87.66 130.01 32.07
C LEU A 342 88.22 130.97 31.01
N TYR A 343 87.74 130.86 29.76
CA TYR A 343 88.18 131.75 28.68
C TYR A 343 87.79 133.21 28.92
N LYS A 344 86.58 133.49 29.42
CA LYS A 344 86.17 134.85 29.84
C LYS A 344 87.03 135.38 30.99
N ARG A 345 87.25 134.56 32.03
CA ARG A 345 87.98 134.97 33.23
C ARG A 345 89.45 135.28 32.94
N ASN A 346 90.09 134.53 32.04
CA ASN A 346 91.45 134.80 31.60
C ASN A 346 91.55 136.08 30.75
N ARG A 347 90.57 136.32 29.85
CA ARG A 347 90.48 137.56 29.05
C ARG A 347 90.26 138.81 29.90
N ASP A 348 89.40 138.71 30.91
CA ASP A 348 89.13 139.82 31.84
C ASP A 348 90.35 140.10 32.75
N ALA A 349 91.06 139.06 33.18
CA ALA A 349 92.28 139.20 33.98
C ALA A 349 93.47 139.79 33.20
N GLU A 350 93.61 139.48 31.91
CA GLU A 350 94.62 140.11 31.03
C GLU A 350 94.29 141.59 30.74
N ALA A 351 93.01 141.93 30.61
CA ALA A 351 92.57 143.33 30.42
C ALA A 351 92.85 144.21 31.65
N ASP A 352 92.62 143.67 32.87
CA ASP A 352 92.88 144.38 34.13
C ASP A 352 94.37 144.57 34.42
N LEU A 353 95.23 143.61 34.04
CA LEU A 353 96.69 143.75 34.17
C LEU A 353 97.25 144.84 33.24
N ALA A 354 96.79 144.89 31.99
CA ALA A 354 97.21 145.89 31.02
C ALA A 354 96.73 147.32 31.38
N ALA A 355 95.58 147.45 32.06
CA ALA A 355 95.09 148.73 32.55
C ALA A 355 95.96 149.26 33.71
N LYS A 356 96.32 148.41 34.67
CA LYS A 356 97.15 148.80 35.82
C LYS A 356 98.59 149.12 35.44
N GLU A 357 99.17 148.45 34.45
CA GLU A 357 100.52 148.79 33.96
C GLU A 357 100.56 150.16 33.26
N LYS A 358 99.52 150.51 32.50
CA LYS A 358 99.42 151.84 31.84
C LYS A 358 99.18 152.97 32.83
N GLU A 359 98.38 152.75 33.88
CA GLU A 359 98.19 153.75 34.95
C GLU A 359 99.46 153.97 35.78
N ALA A 360 100.20 152.90 36.09
CA ALA A 360 101.46 152.99 36.83
C ALA A 360 102.56 153.75 36.05
N GLN A 361 102.65 153.54 34.73
CA GLN A 361 103.58 154.28 33.88
C GLN A 361 103.20 155.77 33.74
N ALA A 362 101.91 156.09 33.72
CA ALA A 362 101.44 157.48 33.66
C ALA A 362 101.73 158.26 34.95
N MET A 363 101.60 157.62 36.13
CA MET A 363 101.91 158.27 37.42
C MET A 363 103.41 158.52 37.61
N TYR A 364 104.28 157.61 37.16
CA TYR A 364 105.73 157.81 37.25
C TYR A 364 106.20 159.00 36.39
N LEU A 365 105.68 159.13 35.17
CA LEU A 365 106.02 160.23 34.25
C LEU A 365 105.52 161.60 34.73
N PHE A 366 104.38 161.62 35.45
CA PHE A 366 103.81 162.85 36.00
C PHE A 366 104.60 163.38 37.21
N ALA A 367 105.10 162.48 38.06
CA ALA A 367 105.95 162.83 39.20
C ALA A 367 107.32 163.38 38.76
N GLU A 368 107.91 162.83 37.71
CA GLU A 368 109.21 163.28 37.20
C GLU A 368 109.15 164.70 36.59
N LYS A 369 108.08 165.02 35.85
CA LYS A 369 107.90 166.37 35.28
C LYS A 369 107.60 167.44 36.33
N GLN A 370 106.89 167.11 37.41
CA GLN A 370 106.67 168.06 38.50
C GLN A 370 107.95 168.35 39.29
N ALA A 371 108.83 167.36 39.44
CA ALA A 371 110.12 167.56 40.10
C ALA A 371 111.05 168.49 39.28
N GLN A 372 111.04 168.36 37.95
CA GLN A 372 111.84 169.25 37.07
C GLN A 372 111.31 170.68 37.04
N ALA A 373 109.99 170.89 37.10
CA ALA A 373 109.39 172.23 37.13
C ALA A 373 109.76 173.02 38.40
N ASN A 374 109.87 172.34 39.54
CA ASN A 374 110.23 172.95 40.83
C ASN A 374 111.73 173.26 40.97
N TYR A 375 112.58 172.62 40.18
CA TYR A 375 114.02 172.92 40.17
C TYR A 375 114.31 174.20 39.38
N ILE A 376 113.62 174.41 38.26
CA ILE A 376 113.83 175.57 37.38
C ILE A 376 113.30 176.89 37.99
N THR A 377 112.22 176.82 38.79
CA THR A 377 111.70 178.00 39.50
C THR A 377 112.64 178.48 40.62
N LYS A 378 113.28 177.54 41.34
CA LYS A 378 114.27 177.89 42.37
C LYS A 378 115.56 178.46 41.79
N GLU A 379 115.96 178.06 40.58
CA GLU A 379 117.18 178.56 39.94
C GLU A 379 117.02 180.03 39.48
N ARG A 380 115.86 180.41 38.94
CA ARG A 380 115.60 181.81 38.54
C ARG A 380 115.41 182.77 39.71
N GLU A 381 114.85 182.31 40.83
CA GLU A 381 114.77 183.11 42.06
C GLU A 381 116.16 183.34 42.70
N ALA A 382 117.10 182.42 42.51
CA ALA A 382 118.49 182.59 42.94
C ALA A 382 119.26 183.60 42.07
N GLU A 383 119.03 183.64 40.75
CA GLU A 383 119.64 184.64 39.86
C GLU A 383 119.12 186.06 40.10
N ALA A 384 117.84 186.23 40.43
CA ALA A 384 117.25 187.52 40.80
C ALA A 384 117.87 188.13 42.07
N ASN A 385 118.39 187.30 42.98
CA ASN A 385 119.06 187.73 44.21
C ASN A 385 120.57 188.00 44.06
N TYR A 386 121.21 187.61 42.95
CA TYR A 386 122.64 187.84 42.75
C TYR A 386 122.94 189.18 42.04
N LEU A 387 122.05 189.69 41.19
CA LEU A 387 122.26 190.97 40.50
C LEU A 387 121.78 192.21 41.27
N THR A 388 120.88 192.03 42.24
CA THR A 388 120.59 193.04 43.28
C THR A 388 121.79 193.29 44.19
N LYS A 389 122.75 192.35 44.30
CA LYS A 389 124.00 192.52 45.06
C LYS A 389 125.18 193.11 44.27
N ARG A 390 125.05 193.32 42.96
CA ARG A 390 126.08 194.00 42.14
C ARG A 390 125.70 195.43 41.74
N LYS A 391 124.75 196.04 42.46
CA LYS A 391 124.59 197.49 42.53
C LYS A 391 125.40 198.15 43.66
N ASP A 392 125.98 197.39 44.60
CA ASP A 392 126.40 197.95 45.90
C ASP A 392 127.90 197.76 46.29
N ALA A 393 128.80 197.37 45.38
CA ALA A 393 130.22 197.13 45.74
C ALA A 393 131.31 197.99 45.05
N GLU A 394 131.00 198.78 44.03
CA GLU A 394 131.89 199.87 43.53
C GLU A 394 130.95 201.02 43.13
N ALA A 395 130.89 202.15 43.84
CA ALA A 395 131.92 203.18 44.02
C ALA A 395 132.25 203.92 42.72
#